data_AF-A0A3B8MU47-F1
#
_entry.id   AF-A0A3B8MU47-F1
#
_cell.length_a   1.000
_cell.length_b   1.000
_cell.length_c   1.000
_cell.angle_alpha   90.00
_cell.angle_beta   90.00
_cell.angle_gamma   90.00
#
_symmetry.space_group_name_H-M   'P 1'
#
loop_
_entity.id
_entity.type
_entity.pdbx_description
1 polymer ?
#
loop_
_entity_poly.entity_id
_entity_poly.type
_entity_poly.pdbx_seq_one_letter_code
_entity_poly.pdbx_strand_id
1 'polypeptide(L)' 'MDVTLLANNVAIPDRFRDYVSEKSEKVHTLVDSAQTFHVKV' A
#
# COMPACT_ATOMS: atom_id res chain seq x y z
N MET A 1 -6.82 -4.81 6.24
CA MET A 1 -5.36 -4.53 6.21
C MET A 1 -5.16 -3.03 6.25
N ASP A 2 -4.36 -2.52 7.18
CA ASP A 2 -4.01 -1.09 7.24
C ASP A 2 -2.86 -0.78 6.27
N VAL A 3 -3.07 0.20 5.39
CA VAL A 3 -2.09 0.63 4.39
C VAL A 3 -1.48 1.96 4.80
N THR A 4 -0.18 1.94 5.06
CA THR A 4 0.57 3.14 5.45
C THR A 4 1.58 3.50 4.37
N LEU A 5 1.40 4.69 3.79
CA LEU A 5 2.24 5.28 2.77
C LEU A 5 3.18 6.31 3.41
N LEU A 6 4.49 6.10 3.28
CA LEU A 6 5.51 7.04 3.70
C LEU A 6 6.27 7.52 2.48
N ALA A 7 6.26 8.83 2.23
CA ALA A 7 7.03 9.46 1.18
C ALA A 7 8.09 10.38 1.77
N ASN A 8 9.29 10.34 1.19
CA ASN A 8 10.39 11.21 1.60
C ASN A 8 10.74 12.21 0.49
N ASN A 9 10.49 13.50 0.74
CA ASN A 9 10.72 14.61 -0.20
C ASN A 9 10.04 14.47 -1.57
N VAL A 10 9.01 13.63 -1.69
CA VAL A 10 8.25 13.44 -2.93
C VAL A 10 6.75 13.52 -2.66
N ALA A 11 6.03 14.12 -3.60
CA ALA A 11 4.57 14.08 -3.60
C ALA A 11 4.12 12.68 -4.00
N ILE A 12 3.11 12.14 -3.31
CA ILE A 12 2.47 10.87 -3.69
C ILE A 12 1.32 11.17 -4.65
N PRO A 13 1.43 10.83 -5.95
CA PRO A 13 0.36 11.05 -6.90
C PRO A 13 -0.81 10.09 -6.64
N ASP A 14 -2.03 10.48 -7.01
CA ASP A 14 -3.22 9.64 -6.82
C ASP A 14 -3.10 8.29 -7.53
N ARG A 15 -2.52 8.26 -8.73
CA ARG A 15 -2.22 7.01 -9.46
C ARG A 15 -1.36 6.03 -8.66
N PHE A 16 -0.44 6.54 -7.84
CA PHE A 16 0.40 5.68 -7.01
C PHE A 16 -0.40 5.11 -5.83
N ARG A 17 -1.33 5.88 -5.28
CA ARG A 17 -2.26 5.41 -4.23
C ARG A 17 -3.14 4.29 -4.76
N ASP A 18 -3.71 4.47 -5.96
CA ASP A 18 -4.53 3.45 -6.62
C ASP A 18 -3.75 2.15 -6.84
N TYR A 19 -2.52 2.27 -7.34
CA TYR A 19 -1.62 1.12 -7.54
C TYR A 19 -1.33 0.38 -6.23
N VAL A 20 -1.02 1.11 -5.16
CA VAL A 20 -0.76 0.51 -3.84
C VAL A 20 -2.01 -0.15 -3.27
N SER A 21 -3.19 0.44 -3.49
CA SER A 21 -4.47 -0.17 -3.10
C SER A 21 -4.67 -1.52 -3.79
N GLU A 22 -4.53 -1.58 -5.11
CA GLU A 22 -4.67 -2.82 -5.89
C GLU A 22 -3.67 -3.90 -5.43
N LYS A 23 -2.45 -3.50 -5.07
CA LYS A 23 -1.44 -4.42 -4.54
C LYS A 23 -1.78 -4.92 -3.14
N SER A 24 -2.27 -4.05 -2.27
CA SER A 24 -2.66 -4.44 -0.90
C SER A 24 -3.79 -5.48 -0.91
N GLU A 25 -4.74 -5.35 -1.83
CA GLU A 25 -5.84 -6.31 -2.00
C GLU A 25 -5.33 -7.68 -2.45
N LYS A 26 -4.41 -7.72 -3.42
CA LYS A 26 -3.76 -8.98 -3.85
C LYS A 26 -3.01 -9.64 -2.69
N VAL A 27 -2.30 -8.88 -1.87
CA VAL A 27 -1.58 -9.40 -0.71
C VAL A 27 -2.55 -9.98 0.33
N HIS A 28 -3.68 -9.31 0.56
CA HIS A 28 -4.72 -9.83 1.44
C HIS A 28 -5.27 -11.18 0.94
N THR A 29 -5.48 -11.36 -0.36
CA THR A 29 -5.94 -12.65 -0.91
C THR A 29 -4.91 -13.77 -0.81
N LEU A 30 -3.62 -13.43 -0.68
CA LEU A 30 -2.53 -14.40 -0.55
C LEU A 30 -2.29 -14.80 0.91
N VAL A 31 -2.53 -13.87 1.84
CA VAL A 31 -2.30 -14.06 3.28
C VAL A 31 -3.39 -13.34 4.06
N ASP A 32 -4.43 -14.08 4.45
CA ASP A 32 -5.56 -13.54 5.23
C ASP A 32 -5.16 -13.01 6.61
N SER A 33 -4.01 -13.44 7.15
CA SER A 33 -3.48 -12.97 8.43
C SER A 33 -2.65 -11.69 8.32
N ALA A 34 -2.45 -11.14 7.12
CA ALA A 34 -1.64 -9.95 6.93
C ALA A 34 -2.39 -8.70 7.41
N GLN A 35 -1.95 -8.15 8.55
CA GLN A 35 -2.62 -7.00 9.16
C GLN A 35 -2.15 -5.64 8.62
N THR A 36 -0.89 -5.53 8.19
CA THR A 36 -0.27 -4.23 7.87
C THR A 36 0.48 -4.25 6.54
N PHE A 37 0.30 -3.21 5.72
CA PHE A 37 1.03 -2.99 4.46
C PHE A 37 1.82 -1.68 4.52
N HIS A 38 3.15 -1.78 4.58
CA HIS A 38 4.03 -0.61 4.60
C HIS A 38 4.66 -0.38 3.23
N VAL A 39 4.44 0.83 2.68
CA VAL A 39 5.05 1.26 1.43
C VAL A 39 5.89 2.51 1.68
N LYS A 40 7.17 2.44 1.31
CA LYS A 40 8.14 3.55 1.42
C LYS A 40 8.55 4.00 0.02
N VAL A 41 8.47 5.31 -0.22
CA VAL A 41 8.79 5.95 -1.51
C VAL A 41 9.76 7.11 -1.28
#